data_AF-M6D6N1-F1
#
_entry.id   AF-M6D6N1-F1
#
_cell.length_a   1.000
_cell.length_b   1.000
_cell.length_c   1.000
_cell.angle_alpha   90.00
_cell.angle_beta   90.00
_cell.angle_gamma   90.00
#
_symmetry.space_group_name_H-M   'P 1'
#
loop_
_entity.id
_entity.type
_entity.pdbx_description
1 polymer ?
#
loop_
_entity_poly.entity_id
_entity_poly.type
_entity_poly.pdbx_seq_one_letter_code
_entity_poly.pdbx_strand_id
1 'polypeptide(L)'
;MKFHAEKSLPLLFTMGFTLHLINFAHYLRDGKADPAQVMTPIVDLGLFAVMIYSAFALIWEHKIFFKVYGFTNKLGHKIGYWFMTTYVTASIPGHVYYMATADGSYFESFAWWFSPIIMTVYVSMIGFCFSLKRVE
;
A
#
# COMPACT_ATOMS: atom_id res chain seq x y z
N MET A 1 -0.57 -16.73 -13.75
CA MET A 1 -1.33 -15.74 -12.94
C MET A 1 -2.22 -14.98 -13.88
N LYS A 2 -3.51 -14.88 -13.58
CA LYS A 2 -4.49 -14.08 -14.34
C LYS A 2 -4.48 -12.62 -13.88
N PHE A 3 -4.09 -12.37 -12.63
CA PHE A 3 -3.97 -11.04 -12.05
C PHE A 3 -2.51 -10.77 -11.69
N HIS A 4 -2.02 -9.58 -12.02
CA HIS A 4 -0.60 -9.25 -11.94
C HIS A 4 -0.30 -8.35 -10.73
N ALA A 5 -0.49 -8.89 -9.53
CA ALA A 5 -0.14 -8.20 -8.29
C ALA A 5 1.33 -7.73 -8.29
N GLU A 6 2.24 -8.49 -8.90
CA GLU A 6 3.66 -8.14 -9.04
C GLU A 6 3.89 -6.86 -9.84
N LYS A 7 2.93 -6.46 -10.68
CA LYS A 7 2.99 -5.23 -11.48
C LYS A 7 2.25 -4.08 -10.80
N SER A 8 1.09 -4.36 -10.21
CA SER A 8 0.27 -3.33 -9.58
C SER A 8 0.82 -2.87 -8.22
N LEU A 9 1.46 -3.75 -7.46
CA LEU A 9 2.00 -3.41 -6.14
C LEU A 9 3.16 -2.39 -6.19
N PRO A 10 4.18 -2.53 -7.06
CA PRO A 10 5.20 -1.48 -7.21
C PRO A 10 4.58 -0.13 -7.55
N LEU A 11 3.59 -0.09 -8.44
CA LEU A 11 2.88 1.14 -8.80
C LEU A 11 2.15 1.71 -7.58
N LEU A 12 1.33 0.91 -6.90
CA LEU A 12 0.57 1.31 -5.71
C LEU A 12 1.49 1.85 -4.62
N PHE A 13 2.58 1.14 -4.33
CA PHE A 13 3.51 1.55 -3.29
C PHE A 13 4.31 2.79 -3.67
N THR A 14 4.63 2.99 -4.95
CA THR A 14 5.28 4.23 -5.41
C THR A 14 4.33 5.42 -5.33
N MET A 15 3.06 5.25 -5.72
CA MET A 15 2.02 6.27 -5.58
C MET A 15 1.85 6.65 -4.10
N GLY A 16 1.65 5.67 -3.23
CA GLY A 16 1.52 5.88 -1.79
C GLY A 16 2.76 6.55 -1.18
N PHE A 17 3.96 6.07 -1.49
CA PHE A 17 5.21 6.68 -1.04
C PHE A 17 5.31 8.15 -1.42
N THR A 18 4.93 8.50 -2.65
CA THR A 18 4.98 9.90 -3.13
C THR A 18 4.03 10.78 -2.32
N LEU A 19 2.82 10.30 -2.03
CA LEU A 19 1.85 11.05 -1.23
C LEU A 19 2.33 11.23 0.21
N HIS A 20 2.89 10.19 0.82
CA HIS A 20 3.48 10.29 2.15
C HIS A 20 4.73 11.15 2.19
N LEU A 21 5.53 11.19 1.12
CA LEU A 21 6.67 12.09 1.00
C LEU A 21 6.22 13.56 0.96
N ILE A 22 5.16 13.86 0.20
CA ILE A 22 4.57 15.20 0.15
C ILE A 22 4.02 15.57 1.54
N ASN A 23 3.24 14.69 2.18
CA ASN A 23 2.74 14.92 3.54
C ASN A 23 3.89 15.13 4.54
N PHE A 24 4.98 14.37 4.42
CA PHE A 24 6.16 14.54 5.27
C PHE A 24 6.86 15.88 5.02
N ALA A 25 6.97 16.33 3.77
CA ALA A 25 7.50 17.65 3.44
C ALA A 25 6.65 18.78 4.06
N HIS A 26 5.32 18.65 4.03
CA HIS A 26 4.41 19.57 4.71
C HIS A 26 4.57 19.52 6.23
N TYR A 27 4.68 18.33 6.82
CA TYR A 27 4.95 18.17 8.25
C TYR A 27 6.25 18.87 8.67
N LEU A 28 7.32 18.75 7.89
CA LEU A 28 8.59 19.45 8.16
C LEU A 28 8.47 20.98 8.05
N ARG A 29 7.59 21.48 7.17
CA ARG A 29 7.38 22.93 6.98
C ARG A 29 6.46 23.54 8.05
N ASP A 30 5.34 22.89 8.32
CA ASP A 30 4.20 23.45 9.06
C ASP A 30 4.04 22.83 10.46
N GLY A 31 4.84 21.81 10.80
CA GLY A 31 4.81 21.10 12.09
C GLY A 31 3.59 20.20 12.30
N LYS A 32 2.75 20.03 11.28
CA LYS A 32 1.52 19.23 11.33
C LYS A 32 1.36 18.40 10.07
N ALA A 33 0.89 17.17 10.22
CA ALA A 33 0.45 16.35 9.10
C ALA A 33 -0.96 16.81 8.73
N ASP A 34 -1.19 17.04 7.44
CA ASP A 34 -2.49 17.43 6.91
C ASP A 34 -2.80 16.55 5.68
N PRO A 35 -3.45 15.40 5.89
CA PRO A 35 -3.79 14.46 4.82
C PRO A 35 -4.58 15.11 3.68
N ALA A 36 -5.40 16.13 3.99
CA ALA A 36 -6.28 16.78 3.03
C ALA A 36 -5.53 17.55 1.95
N GLN A 37 -4.25 17.90 2.18
CA GLN A 37 -3.42 18.60 1.17
C GLN A 37 -2.98 17.67 0.04
N VAL A 38 -2.99 16.36 0.26
CA VAL A 38 -2.51 15.37 -0.70
C VAL A 38 -3.62 14.43 -1.16
N MET A 39 -4.61 14.20 -0.31
CA MET A 39 -5.77 13.37 -0.59
C MET A 39 -6.87 14.24 -1.21
N THR A 40 -6.95 14.27 -2.55
CA THR A 40 -8.14 14.80 -3.23
C THR A 40 -9.03 13.62 -3.66
N PRO A 41 -10.36 13.79 -3.81
CA PRO A 41 -11.23 12.70 -4.24
C PRO A 41 -10.77 12.01 -5.55
N ILE A 42 -10.16 12.76 -6.48
CA ILE A 42 -9.63 12.22 -7.75
C ILE A 42 -8.37 11.38 -7.51
N VAL A 43 -7.43 11.91 -6.71
CA VAL A 43 -6.21 11.16 -6.35
C VAL A 43 -6.57 9.89 -5.59
N ASP A 44 -7.53 10.00 -4.67
CA ASP A 44 -8.00 8.89 -3.85
C ASP A 44 -8.71 7.82 -4.69
N LEU A 45 -9.54 8.21 -5.65
CA LEU A 45 -10.17 7.29 -6.58
C LEU A 45 -9.14 6.49 -7.41
N GLY A 46 -8.08 7.17 -7.87
CA GLY A 46 -6.99 6.53 -8.59
C GLY A 46 -6.24 5.51 -7.73
N LEU A 47 -5.85 5.90 -6.50
CA LEU A 47 -5.23 4.98 -5.53
C LEU A 47 -6.15 3.80 -5.22
N PHE A 48 -7.41 4.07 -4.94
CA PHE A 48 -8.42 3.11 -4.56
C PHE A 48 -8.61 2.03 -5.64
N ALA A 49 -8.68 2.42 -6.91
CA ALA A 49 -8.78 1.47 -8.02
C ALA A 49 -7.59 0.51 -8.07
N VAL A 50 -6.36 1.03 -7.93
CA VAL A 50 -5.14 0.20 -7.93
C VAL A 50 -5.07 -0.66 -6.66
N MET A 51 -5.53 -0.14 -5.52
CA MET A 51 -5.57 -0.81 -4.23
C MET A 51 -6.52 -2.01 -4.24
N ILE A 52 -7.76 -1.83 -4.72
CA ILE A 52 -8.74 -2.92 -4.87
C ILE A 52 -8.20 -3.99 -5.79
N TYR A 53 -7.66 -3.62 -6.95
CA TYR A 53 -7.09 -4.59 -7.88
C TYR A 53 -5.96 -5.39 -7.21
N SER A 54 -5.06 -4.70 -6.51
CA SER A 54 -3.92 -5.33 -5.85
C SER A 54 -4.34 -6.25 -4.70
N ALA A 55 -5.27 -5.81 -3.85
CA ALA A 55 -5.82 -6.62 -2.76
C ALA A 55 -6.52 -7.87 -3.30
N PHE A 56 -7.36 -7.71 -4.33
CA PHE A 56 -8.05 -8.82 -4.97
C PHE A 56 -7.05 -9.81 -5.59
N ALA A 57 -6.06 -9.32 -6.34
CA ALA A 57 -5.04 -10.17 -6.94
C ALA A 57 -4.22 -10.96 -5.90
N LEU A 58 -3.84 -10.30 -4.79
CA LEU A 58 -3.14 -10.93 -3.67
C LEU A 58 -4.01 -11.98 -2.96
N ILE A 59 -5.27 -11.71 -2.68
CA ILE A 59 -6.12 -12.66 -1.96
C ILE A 59 -6.48 -13.84 -2.87
N TRP A 60 -6.93 -13.55 -4.09
CA TRP A 60 -7.46 -14.54 -5.03
C TRP A 60 -6.38 -15.48 -5.56
N GLU A 61 -5.21 -14.95 -5.93
CA GLU A 61 -4.15 -15.75 -6.54
C GLU A 61 -3.04 -16.19 -5.57
N HIS A 62 -3.23 -16.05 -4.24
CA HIS A 62 -2.16 -16.31 -3.25
C HIS A 62 -1.44 -17.65 -3.43
N LYS A 63 -2.16 -18.74 -3.70
CA LYS A 63 -1.56 -20.07 -3.90
C LYS A 63 -0.66 -20.09 -5.14
N ILE A 64 -1.11 -19.48 -6.23
CA ILE A 64 -0.37 -19.40 -7.49
C ILE A 64 0.84 -18.49 -7.32
N PHE A 65 0.67 -17.34 -6.68
CA PHE A 65 1.75 -16.40 -6.37
C PHE A 65 2.84 -17.09 -5.54
N PHE A 66 2.47 -17.84 -4.50
CA PHE A 66 3.44 -18.54 -3.65
C PHE A 66 4.22 -19.59 -4.41
N LYS A 67 3.56 -20.29 -5.34
CA LYS A 67 4.21 -21.26 -6.22
C LYS A 67 5.19 -20.57 -7.18
N VAL A 68 4.74 -19.51 -7.86
CA VAL A 68 5.52 -18.79 -8.88
C VAL A 68 6.77 -18.13 -8.28
N TYR A 69 6.69 -17.56 -7.07
CA TYR A 69 7.82 -16.89 -6.43
C TYR A 69 8.54 -17.74 -5.37
N GLY A 70 8.18 -19.02 -5.24
CA GLY A 70 8.89 -19.97 -4.38
C GLY A 70 8.76 -19.68 -2.88
N PHE A 71 7.59 -19.20 -2.44
CA PHE A 71 7.36 -18.81 -1.04
C PHE A 71 7.02 -20.00 -0.14
N THR A 72 6.72 -21.17 -0.71
CA THR A 72 6.22 -22.35 0.00
C THR A 72 7.04 -22.72 1.23
N ASN A 73 8.37 -22.58 1.19
CA ASN A 73 9.26 -22.92 2.30
C ASN A 73 10.00 -21.71 2.91
N LYS A 74 9.64 -20.47 2.53
CA LYS A 74 10.34 -19.25 2.95
C LYS A 74 9.46 -18.41 3.89
N LEU A 75 9.57 -18.62 5.20
CA LEU A 75 8.74 -17.95 6.21
C LEU A 75 8.76 -16.42 6.07
N GLY A 76 9.93 -15.80 5.95
CA GLY A 76 10.05 -14.34 5.80
C GLY A 76 9.31 -13.79 4.58
N HIS A 77 9.29 -14.52 3.46
CA HIS A 77 8.56 -14.11 2.27
C HIS A 77 7.04 -14.21 2.43
N LYS A 78 6.57 -15.25 3.15
CA LYS A 78 5.15 -15.37 3.51
C LYS A 78 4.71 -14.24 4.44
N ILE A 79 5.54 -13.87 5.42
CA ILE A 79 5.25 -12.75 6.32
C ILE A 79 5.17 -11.44 5.52
N GLY A 80 6.16 -11.14 4.68
CA GLY A 80 6.15 -9.94 3.84
C GLY A 80 4.93 -9.88 2.91
N TYR A 81 4.57 -11.00 2.30
CA TYR A 81 3.37 -11.13 1.49
C TYR A 81 2.09 -10.80 2.25
N TRP A 82 1.89 -11.43 3.41
CA TRP A 82 0.68 -11.24 4.20
C TRP A 82 0.63 -9.85 4.81
N PHE A 83 1.78 -9.30 5.22
CA PHE A 83 1.88 -7.91 5.66
C PHE A 83 1.37 -6.95 4.57
N MET A 84 1.88 -7.06 3.34
CA MET A 84 1.42 -6.23 2.22
C MET A 84 -0.07 -6.46 1.93
N THR A 85 -0.52 -7.72 1.94
CA THR A 85 -1.93 -8.06 1.69
C THR A 85 -2.84 -7.41 2.72
N THR A 86 -2.51 -7.52 4.01
CA THR A 86 -3.26 -6.92 5.10
C THR A 86 -3.20 -5.40 5.05
N TYR A 87 -2.02 -4.81 4.81
CA TYR A 87 -1.85 -3.37 4.70
C TYR A 87 -2.75 -2.78 3.60
N VAL A 88 -2.62 -3.29 2.38
CA VAL A 88 -3.42 -2.86 1.21
C VAL A 88 -4.92 -3.05 1.48
N THR A 89 -5.31 -4.18 2.07
CA THR A 89 -6.73 -4.47 2.34
C THR A 89 -7.31 -3.57 3.45
N ALA A 90 -6.54 -3.30 4.51
CA ALA A 90 -6.96 -2.45 5.62
C ALA A 90 -7.05 -0.97 5.24
N SER A 91 -6.31 -0.53 4.21
CA SER A 91 -6.41 0.84 3.70
C SER A 91 -7.70 1.09 2.91
N ILE A 92 -8.32 0.07 2.32
CA ILE A 92 -9.52 0.21 1.45
C ILE A 92 -10.67 0.94 2.16
N PRO A 93 -11.12 0.54 3.37
CA PRO A 93 -12.22 1.23 4.05
C PRO A 93 -11.92 2.70 4.34
N GLY A 94 -10.65 3.05 4.62
CA GLY A 94 -10.24 4.43 4.85
C GLY A 94 -10.39 5.30 3.61
N HIS A 95 -9.99 4.78 2.45
CA HIS A 95 -10.17 5.48 1.16
C HIS A 95 -11.65 5.61 0.79
N VAL A 96 -12.46 4.55 1.00
CA VAL A 96 -13.93 4.64 0.79
C VAL A 96 -14.54 5.72 1.70
N TYR A 97 -14.16 5.72 2.97
CA TYR A 97 -14.65 6.70 3.93
C TYR A 97 -14.28 8.12 3.48
N TYR A 98 -13.00 8.37 3.19
CA TYR A 98 -12.53 9.67 2.75
C TYR A 98 -13.21 10.17 1.48
N MET A 99 -13.37 9.31 0.46
CA MET A 99 -14.10 9.69 -0.76
C MET A 99 -15.57 10.05 -0.49
N ALA A 100 -16.19 9.43 0.51
CA ALA A 100 -17.60 9.66 0.85
C ALA A 100 -17.82 10.89 1.75
N THR A 101 -16.88 11.22 2.63
CA THR A 101 -17.06 12.23 3.68
C THR A 101 -16.11 13.42 3.57
N ALA A 102 -15.04 13.31 2.76
CA ALA A 102 -13.87 14.20 2.79
C ALA A 102 -13.25 14.35 4.20
N ASP A 103 -13.46 13.37 5.07
CA ASP A 103 -12.95 13.34 6.43
C ASP A 103 -11.83 12.30 6.58
N GLY A 104 -10.67 12.76 7.05
CA GLY A 104 -9.49 11.94 7.30
C GLY A 104 -9.49 11.20 8.65
N SER A 105 -10.52 11.36 9.48
CA SER A 105 -10.59 10.81 10.84
C SER A 105 -10.38 9.29 10.93
N TYR A 106 -10.78 8.52 9.90
CA TYR A 106 -10.48 7.09 9.83
C TYR A 106 -8.97 6.81 9.94
N PHE A 107 -8.17 7.64 9.27
CA PHE A 107 -6.74 7.50 9.20
C PHE A 107 -6.02 7.97 10.48
N GLU A 108 -6.65 8.84 11.28
CA GLU A 108 -6.12 9.26 12.58
C GLU A 108 -6.03 8.09 13.58
N SER A 109 -6.92 7.10 13.43
CA SER A 109 -6.86 5.86 14.21
C SER A 109 -5.58 5.05 13.97
N PHE A 110 -4.87 5.33 12.87
CA PHE A 110 -3.60 4.73 12.50
C PHE A 110 -2.49 5.78 12.49
N ALA A 111 -2.19 6.36 13.65
CA ALA A 111 -1.24 7.47 13.81
C ALA A 111 0.12 7.26 13.11
N TRP A 112 0.59 6.02 12.97
CA TRP A 112 1.85 5.73 12.30
C TRP A 112 1.77 5.87 10.76
N TRP A 113 0.59 5.77 10.14
CA TRP A 113 0.38 5.92 8.68
C TRP A 113 0.73 7.31 8.18
N PHE A 114 0.61 8.33 9.01
CA PHE A 114 0.99 9.71 8.65
C PHE A 114 2.27 10.17 9.36
N SER A 115 2.97 9.24 10.01
CA SER A 115 4.26 9.51 10.66
C SER A 115 5.43 9.19 9.73
N PRO A 116 6.65 9.69 9.99
CA PRO A 116 7.84 9.39 9.20
C PRO A 116 8.14 7.88 9.08
N ILE A 117 7.65 7.06 10.02
CA ILE A 117 7.80 5.60 10.01
C ILE A 117 7.20 4.98 8.74
N ILE A 118 6.10 5.56 8.22
CA ILE A 118 5.43 5.04 7.02
C ILE A 118 6.38 4.98 5.82
N MET A 119 7.33 5.92 5.73
CA MET A 119 8.30 5.98 4.63
C MET A 119 9.18 4.73 4.60
N THR A 120 9.67 4.28 5.75
CA THR A 120 10.45 3.05 5.89
C THR A 120 9.62 1.83 5.50
N VAL A 121 8.32 1.83 5.84
CA VAL A 121 7.41 0.75 5.47
C VAL A 121 7.23 0.69 3.95
N TYR A 122 7.00 1.82 3.27
CA TYR A 122 6.93 1.85 1.80
C TYR A 122 8.23 1.41 1.13
N VAL A 123 9.39 1.89 1.59
CA VAL A 123 10.69 1.46 1.03
C VAL A 123 10.86 -0.06 1.18
N SER A 124 10.47 -0.61 2.32
CA SER A 124 10.55 -2.06 2.58
C SER A 124 9.59 -2.85 1.67
N MET A 125 8.36 -2.38 1.48
CA MET A 125 7.39 -3.02 0.59
C MET A 125 7.82 -2.95 -0.89
N ILE A 126 8.33 -1.79 -1.33
CA ILE A 126 8.88 -1.61 -2.68
C ILE A 126 10.07 -2.55 -2.89
N GLY A 127 11.02 -2.57 -1.95
CA GLY A 127 12.17 -3.47 -1.98
C GLY A 127 11.75 -4.94 -2.01
N PHE A 128 10.73 -5.32 -1.24
CA PHE A 128 10.15 -6.66 -1.29
C PHE A 128 9.62 -7.00 -2.67
N CYS A 129 8.83 -6.11 -3.30
CA CYS A 129 8.31 -6.32 -4.65
C CYS A 129 9.43 -6.50 -5.70
N PHE A 130 10.50 -5.70 -5.64
CA PHE A 130 11.63 -5.84 -6.56
C PHE A 130 12.54 -7.04 -6.25
N SER A 131 12.49 -7.57 -5.02
CA SER A 131 13.22 -8.79 -4.65
C SER A 131 12.58 -10.06 -5.21
N LEU A 132 11.33 -9.99 -5.70
CA LEU A 132 10.58 -11.13 -6.23
C LEU A 132 11.27 -11.72 -7.46
N LYS A 133 11.75 -12.95 -7.33
CA LYS A 133 12.28 -13.75 -8.44
C LYS A 133 11.36 -14.92 -8.70
N ARG A 134 10.94 -15.07 -9.96
CA ARG A 134 10.18 -16.25 -10.38
C ARG A 134 11.07 -17.48 -10.23
N VAL A 135 10.48 -18.58 -9.77
CA VAL A 135 11.11 -19.90 -9.80
C VAL A 135 10.98 -20.42 -11.22
N GLU A 136 12.12 -20.70 -11.85
CA GLU A 136 12.21 -21.38 -13.15
C GLU A 136 11.96 -22.89 -12.99
#